data_AF-A0A1A3CEC6-F1
#
_entry.id   AF-A0A1A3CEC6-F1
#
_cell.length_a   1.000
_cell.length_b   1.000
_cell.length_c   1.000
_cell.angle_alpha   90.00
_cell.angle_beta   90.00
_cell.angle_gamma   90.00
#
_symmetry.space_group_name_H-M   'P 1'
#
loop_
_entity.id
_entity.type
_entity.pdbx_description
1 polymer ?
#
loop_
_entity_poly.entity_id
_entity_poly.type
_entity_poly.pdbx_seq_one_letter_code
_entity_poly.pdbx_strand_id
1 'polypeptide(L)'
;MFLGAGSAPMLQASAAWSGLAEELSAAANSFASVTSNLAGQAWQGPAAKAMSAAAAPYAAFLEAASTRALSASSQAQAVASAFEAAKAATIHPEIIAANRQAFVNLVRSNFFGLNAPAIAAAESIYEEFWAADVAAMFGYHGGASAAAAQLSSWAQTLQNLPGSIGAAASTLPNLGLGNLGGGNVGNGNTGDSNFGSGNTGNTNFGTGNKGNGNFGLGNTGATNFGFGNNGGSVTERGSVGIGNFGNNNFGLGNTGNNNTGGGNTGNNNIGFGLTGNNLIGLGNAYLDTTTGQFHFNGLNSGTNNIGFGNSGNGNIGFFNSGDGNLGFFSSGANIDPADLGKLQGLGFGNSGYGNIGFGNTASGNFGFGNSGTLNTGWGNSGDMNTGGGNSGGSVVGSVFNPLSPQPGNTGFGNSGYGNTGFGNAGHLNTGGWNSGNVNTGFVNSGNVNTGFGITTDSGLTHSGFNNTGTNVSGFNNSASGAVGALPALTVNGNMSGFNNTAIGSTIAGVSAAGGMSGFGNFASGANNAVAGFVVNGLISGLFNNGVTASLLGAIPSGVISGVGSGLLNANTGFSAVFNLQKALAGN
;
A
#
# COMPACT_ATOMS: atom_id res chain seq x y z
N MET A 1 -21.07 0.42 48.13
CA MET A 1 -21.27 -0.36 49.38
C MET A 1 -20.31 -0.01 50.51
N PHE A 2 -19.00 0.17 50.25
CA PHE A 2 -18.02 0.46 51.31
C PHE A 2 -17.71 1.95 51.54
N LEU A 3 -18.44 2.83 50.86
CA LEU A 3 -18.36 4.29 51.01
C LEU A 3 -19.77 4.84 51.29
N GLY A 4 -19.85 6.00 51.92
CA GLY A 4 -21.10 6.69 52.25
C GLY A 4 -21.51 6.58 53.71
N ALA A 5 -22.72 7.07 54.03
CA ALA A 5 -23.20 7.24 55.40
C ALA A 5 -23.74 5.95 56.07
N GLY A 6 -23.79 4.83 55.35
CA GLY A 6 -24.34 3.56 55.84
C GLY A 6 -25.86 3.59 56.05
N SER A 7 -26.38 2.65 56.85
CA SER A 7 -27.81 2.51 57.16
C SER A 7 -28.34 3.52 58.18
N ALA A 8 -27.45 4.19 58.94
CA ALA A 8 -27.84 5.06 60.06
C ALA A 8 -28.86 6.16 59.67
N PRO A 9 -28.71 6.90 58.55
CA PRO A 9 -29.69 7.92 58.17
C PRO A 9 -31.08 7.32 57.89
N MET A 10 -31.15 6.11 57.34
CA MET A 10 -32.43 5.44 57.06
C MET A 10 -33.10 4.92 58.33
N LEU A 11 -32.31 4.43 59.31
CA LEU A 11 -32.81 4.03 60.62
C LEU A 11 -33.32 5.24 61.42
N GLN A 12 -32.65 6.40 61.32
CA GLN A 12 -33.14 7.65 61.90
C GLN A 12 -34.46 8.09 61.26
N ALA A 13 -34.58 7.99 59.93
CA ALA A 13 -35.83 8.26 59.24
C ALA A 13 -36.96 7.32 59.69
N SER A 14 -36.66 6.02 59.87
CA SER A 14 -37.61 5.06 60.43
C SER A 14 -38.13 5.49 61.81
N ALA A 15 -37.24 5.88 62.72
CA ALA A 15 -37.63 6.35 64.05
C ALA A 15 -38.50 7.61 63.99
N ALA A 16 -38.15 8.57 63.13
CA ALA A 16 -38.94 9.78 62.93
C ALA A 16 -40.35 9.48 62.38
N TRP A 17 -40.47 8.57 61.41
CA TRP A 17 -41.77 8.14 60.88
C TRP A 17 -42.62 7.39 61.93
N SER A 18 -41.98 6.62 62.81
CA SER A 18 -42.66 5.96 63.93
C SER A 18 -43.21 7.01 64.92
N GLY A 19 -42.39 8.00 65.30
CA GLY A 19 -42.83 9.08 66.17
C GLY A 19 -43.99 9.87 65.59
N LEU A 20 -43.94 10.19 64.29
CA LEU A 20 -45.05 10.84 63.59
C LEU A 20 -46.33 9.98 63.58
N ALA A 21 -46.20 8.66 63.42
CA ALA A 21 -47.35 7.76 63.48
C ALA A 21 -48.05 7.80 64.85
N GLU A 22 -47.26 7.84 65.94
CA GLU A 22 -47.77 7.97 67.31
C GLU A 22 -48.47 9.32 67.53
N GLU A 23 -47.86 10.43 67.10
CA GLU A 23 -48.47 11.76 67.21
C GLU A 23 -49.78 11.87 66.42
N LEU A 24 -49.83 11.33 65.20
CA LEU A 24 -51.05 11.31 64.37
C LEU A 24 -52.14 10.44 64.99
N SER A 25 -51.80 9.31 65.59
CA SER A 25 -52.76 8.45 66.30
C SER A 25 -53.31 9.15 67.54
N ALA A 26 -52.45 9.80 68.33
CA ALA A 26 -52.85 10.59 69.49
C ALA A 26 -53.76 11.76 69.09
N ALA A 27 -53.44 12.45 67.99
CA ALA A 27 -54.27 13.52 67.44
C ALA A 27 -55.64 13.02 66.98
N ALA A 28 -55.70 11.86 66.29
CA ALA A 28 -56.94 11.23 65.88
C ALA A 28 -57.84 10.91 67.09
N ASN A 29 -57.26 10.25 68.12
CA ASN A 29 -57.98 9.90 69.35
C ASN A 29 -58.50 11.14 70.09
N SER A 30 -57.70 12.19 70.19
CA SER A 30 -58.09 13.47 70.81
C SER A 30 -59.25 14.13 70.04
N PHE A 31 -59.13 14.22 68.71
CA PHE A 31 -60.15 14.82 67.85
C PHE A 31 -61.48 14.04 67.91
N ALA A 32 -61.41 12.70 67.86
CA ALA A 32 -62.57 11.83 68.00
C ALA A 32 -63.23 12.00 69.38
N SER A 33 -62.45 12.06 70.46
CA SER A 33 -62.96 12.25 71.82
C SER A 33 -63.65 13.61 72.00
N VAL A 34 -63.08 14.70 71.48
CA VAL A 34 -63.70 16.03 71.55
C VAL A 34 -65.02 16.04 70.78
N THR A 35 -65.03 15.46 69.58
CA THR A 35 -66.21 15.39 68.72
C THR A 35 -67.32 14.57 69.37
N SER A 36 -66.99 13.40 69.95
CA SER A 36 -67.96 12.54 70.64
C SER A 36 -68.52 13.17 71.92
N ASN A 37 -67.67 13.82 72.72
CA ASN A 37 -68.10 14.50 73.94
C ASN A 37 -69.02 15.69 73.64
N LEU A 38 -68.70 16.47 72.61
CA LEU A 38 -69.52 17.63 72.20
C LEU A 38 -70.90 17.19 71.69
N ALA A 39 -70.95 16.14 70.85
CA ALA A 39 -72.19 15.59 70.31
C ALA A 39 -73.02 14.82 71.38
N GLY A 40 -72.37 14.26 72.40
CA GLY A 40 -73.02 13.51 73.48
C GLY A 40 -73.60 14.35 74.62
N GLN A 41 -73.24 15.64 74.71
CA GLN A 41 -73.67 16.53 75.79
C GLN A 41 -74.64 17.61 75.30
N ALA A 42 -74.19 18.87 75.23
CA ALA A 42 -75.02 20.04 75.01
C ALA A 42 -75.48 20.25 73.55
N TRP A 43 -74.80 19.61 72.58
CA TRP A 43 -75.07 19.81 71.16
C TRP A 43 -75.86 18.64 70.58
N GLN A 44 -77.19 18.75 70.64
CA GLN A 44 -78.11 17.72 70.16
C GLN A 44 -79.00 18.24 69.03
N GLY A 45 -79.40 17.35 68.12
CA GLY A 45 -80.30 17.65 66.99
C GLY A 45 -79.64 17.57 65.61
N PRO A 46 -80.39 17.90 64.53
CA PRO A 46 -79.96 17.68 63.15
C PRO A 46 -78.66 18.40 62.75
N ALA A 47 -78.42 19.61 63.27
CA ALA A 47 -77.21 20.39 62.98
C ALA A 47 -75.95 19.79 63.64
N ALA A 48 -76.05 19.34 64.90
CA ALA A 48 -74.94 18.67 65.59
C ALA A 48 -74.59 17.32 64.93
N LYS A 49 -75.60 16.59 64.45
CA LYS A 49 -75.40 15.36 63.66
C LYS A 49 -74.70 15.65 62.33
N ALA A 50 -75.08 16.73 61.64
CA ALA A 50 -74.43 17.16 60.40
C ALA A 50 -72.96 17.56 60.61
N MET A 51 -72.65 18.28 61.69
CA MET A 51 -71.25 18.62 62.01
C MET A 51 -70.41 17.41 62.44
N SER A 52 -70.97 16.48 63.21
CA SER A 52 -70.29 15.23 63.55
C SER A 52 -69.99 14.39 62.30
N ALA A 53 -70.93 14.35 61.36
CA ALA A 53 -70.73 13.68 60.07
C ALA A 53 -69.68 14.40 59.19
N ALA A 54 -69.58 15.73 59.25
CA ALA A 54 -68.57 16.51 58.53
C ALA A 54 -67.16 16.38 59.13
N ALA A 55 -67.04 16.11 60.44
CA ALA A 55 -65.77 15.93 61.13
C ALA A 55 -65.17 14.52 60.94
N ALA A 56 -66.01 13.51 60.73
CA ALA A 56 -65.59 12.11 60.60
C ALA A 56 -64.51 11.84 59.52
N PRO A 57 -64.55 12.45 58.31
CA PRO A 57 -63.51 12.26 57.30
C PRO A 57 -62.12 12.74 57.74
N TYR A 58 -62.04 13.77 58.60
CA TYR A 58 -60.76 14.27 59.11
C TYR A 58 -60.17 13.34 60.17
N ALA A 59 -60.99 12.79 61.07
CA ALA A 59 -60.55 11.76 62.02
C ALA A 59 -60.03 10.52 61.29
N ALA A 60 -60.77 10.04 60.29
CA ALA A 60 -60.37 8.91 59.46
C ALA A 60 -59.08 9.20 58.66
N PHE A 61 -58.88 10.45 58.20
CA PHE A 61 -57.64 10.87 57.57
C PHE A 61 -56.46 10.77 58.53
N LEU A 62 -56.59 11.23 59.78
CA LEU A 62 -55.51 11.18 60.78
C LEU A 62 -55.12 9.73 61.12
N GLU A 63 -56.09 8.82 61.27
CA GLU A 63 -55.84 7.39 61.48
C GLU A 63 -55.16 6.73 60.26
N ALA A 64 -55.63 7.04 59.05
CA ALA A 64 -55.01 6.56 57.82
C ALA A 64 -53.58 7.11 57.63
N ALA A 65 -53.35 8.38 57.97
CA ALA A 65 -52.04 9.00 57.94
C ALA A 65 -51.08 8.37 58.97
N SER A 66 -51.57 8.07 60.19
CA SER A 66 -50.80 7.34 61.21
C SER A 66 -50.38 5.97 60.72
N THR A 67 -51.32 5.17 60.18
CA THR A 67 -51.02 3.84 59.64
C THR A 67 -49.98 3.89 58.53
N ARG A 68 -50.06 4.90 57.65
CA ARG A 68 -49.10 5.08 56.55
C ARG A 68 -47.73 5.53 57.02
N ALA A 69 -47.66 6.41 58.03
CA ALA A 69 -46.40 6.79 58.65
C ALA A 69 -45.72 5.57 59.29
N LEU A 70 -46.49 4.70 59.95
CA LEU A 70 -45.97 3.43 60.48
C LEU A 70 -45.48 2.50 59.36
N SER A 71 -46.23 2.37 58.26
CA SER A 71 -45.77 1.63 57.07
C SER A 71 -44.46 2.21 56.53
N ALA A 72 -44.34 3.53 56.40
CA ALA A 72 -43.10 4.18 55.95
C ALA A 72 -41.91 3.89 56.89
N SER A 73 -42.15 3.87 58.21
CA SER A 73 -41.16 3.46 59.20
C SER A 73 -40.68 2.03 58.96
N SER A 74 -41.60 1.08 58.76
CA SER A 74 -41.25 -0.32 58.49
C SER A 74 -40.47 -0.50 57.18
N GLN A 75 -40.84 0.22 56.12
CA GLN A 75 -40.15 0.13 54.84
C GLN A 75 -38.75 0.75 54.90
N ALA A 76 -38.57 1.82 55.67
CA ALA A 76 -37.24 2.37 55.93
C ALA A 76 -36.32 1.34 56.63
N GLN A 77 -36.83 0.57 57.60
CA GLN A 77 -36.07 -0.53 58.22
C GLN A 77 -35.75 -1.65 57.24
N ALA A 78 -36.70 -1.99 56.36
CA ALA A 78 -36.50 -2.99 55.32
C ALA A 78 -35.39 -2.57 54.34
N VAL A 79 -35.37 -1.30 53.91
CA VAL A 79 -34.31 -0.76 53.03
C VAL A 79 -32.96 -0.75 53.74
N ALA A 80 -32.91 -0.35 55.02
CA ALA A 80 -31.68 -0.39 55.82
C ALA A 80 -31.14 -1.83 55.93
N SER A 81 -32.03 -2.81 56.16
CA SER A 81 -31.68 -4.23 56.25
C SER A 81 -31.17 -4.78 54.91
N ALA A 82 -31.82 -4.40 53.80
CA ALA A 82 -31.39 -4.77 52.46
C ALA A 82 -30.00 -4.20 52.13
N PHE A 83 -29.72 -2.96 52.53
CA PHE A 83 -28.40 -2.36 52.39
C PHE A 83 -27.32 -3.13 53.16
N GLU A 84 -27.56 -3.46 54.43
CA GLU A 84 -26.58 -4.19 55.24
C GLU A 84 -26.34 -5.61 54.71
N ALA A 85 -27.39 -6.31 54.26
CA ALA A 85 -27.27 -7.62 53.62
C ALA A 85 -26.43 -7.54 52.34
N ALA A 86 -26.67 -6.55 51.50
CA ALA A 86 -25.94 -6.39 50.25
C ALA A 86 -24.49 -5.93 50.48
N LYS A 87 -24.25 -5.06 51.46
CA LYS A 87 -22.89 -4.67 51.89
C LYS A 87 -22.10 -5.88 52.40
N ALA A 88 -22.74 -6.76 53.18
CA ALA A 88 -22.11 -7.99 53.68
C ALA A 88 -21.80 -9.00 52.56
N ALA A 89 -22.64 -9.06 51.52
CA ALA A 89 -22.45 -9.95 50.38
C ALA A 89 -21.46 -9.41 49.32
N THR A 90 -21.24 -8.10 49.26
CA THR A 90 -20.31 -7.48 48.30
C THR A 90 -18.86 -7.81 48.67
N ILE A 91 -18.06 -8.21 47.68
CA ILE A 91 -16.63 -8.51 47.86
C ILE A 91 -15.89 -7.23 48.24
N HIS A 92 -15.05 -7.32 49.27
CA HIS A 92 -14.26 -6.17 49.72
C HIS A 92 -13.24 -5.75 48.66
N PRO A 93 -13.08 -4.44 48.36
CA PRO A 93 -12.16 -3.96 47.32
C PRO A 93 -10.71 -4.42 47.48
N GLU A 94 -10.24 -4.61 48.71
CA GLU A 94 -8.87 -5.11 48.97
C GLU A 94 -8.66 -6.55 48.51
N ILE A 95 -9.70 -7.40 48.56
CA ILE A 95 -9.63 -8.79 48.07
C ILE A 95 -9.50 -8.77 46.54
N ILE A 96 -10.26 -7.90 45.88
CA ILE A 96 -10.20 -7.71 44.43
C ILE A 96 -8.82 -7.19 44.03
N ALA A 97 -8.30 -6.18 44.75
CA ALA A 97 -6.97 -5.63 44.50
C ALA A 97 -5.85 -6.68 44.66
N ALA A 98 -5.94 -7.53 45.70
CA ALA A 98 -5.00 -8.62 45.92
C ALA A 98 -5.01 -9.64 44.76
N ASN A 99 -6.20 -10.03 44.27
CA ASN A 99 -6.32 -10.89 43.09
C ASN A 99 -5.70 -10.23 41.84
N ARG A 100 -6.01 -8.96 41.57
CA ARG A 100 -5.45 -8.26 40.39
C ARG A 100 -3.93 -8.11 40.48
N GLN A 101 -3.38 -7.89 41.67
CA GLN A 101 -1.93 -7.83 41.88
C GLN A 101 -1.28 -9.20 41.66
N ALA A 102 -1.89 -10.28 42.15
CA ALA A 102 -1.44 -11.65 41.89
C ALA A 102 -1.46 -11.98 40.39
N PHE A 103 -2.53 -11.62 39.68
CA PHE A 103 -2.64 -11.78 38.23
C PHE A 103 -1.49 -11.07 37.49
N VAL A 104 -1.23 -9.78 37.79
CA VAL A 104 -0.16 -9.03 37.15
C VAL A 104 1.22 -9.66 37.42
N ASN A 105 1.46 -10.16 38.63
CA ASN A 105 2.71 -10.86 38.96
C ASN A 105 2.87 -12.18 38.18
N LEU A 106 1.79 -12.95 38.02
CA LEU A 106 1.78 -14.18 37.23
C LEU A 106 2.05 -13.90 35.75
N VAL A 107 1.43 -12.87 35.18
CA VAL A 107 1.65 -12.44 33.78
C VAL A 107 3.09 -11.98 33.58
N ARG A 108 3.63 -11.15 34.47
CA ARG A 108 5.02 -10.64 34.38
C ARG A 108 6.07 -11.75 34.45
N SER A 109 5.76 -12.86 35.12
CA SER A 109 6.67 -14.02 35.24
C SER A 109 6.41 -15.11 34.18
N ASN A 110 5.44 -14.91 33.28
CA ASN A 110 5.02 -15.94 32.32
C ASN A 110 5.89 -16.02 31.04
N PHE A 111 7.21 -15.91 31.16
CA PHE A 111 8.13 -15.88 30.01
C PHE A 111 8.02 -17.10 29.09
N PHE A 112 7.74 -18.27 29.66
CA PHE A 112 7.67 -19.55 28.94
C PHE A 112 6.23 -20.11 28.83
N GLY A 113 5.21 -19.34 29.21
CA GLY A 113 3.83 -19.80 29.19
C GLY A 113 3.43 -20.78 30.32
N LEU A 114 4.35 -21.13 31.22
CA LEU A 114 4.12 -22.11 32.29
C LEU A 114 3.08 -21.65 33.34
N ASN A 115 2.88 -20.35 33.50
CA ASN A 115 1.90 -19.79 34.44
C ASN A 115 0.49 -19.69 33.85
N ALA A 116 0.26 -20.12 32.61
CA ALA A 116 -1.05 -20.01 31.96
C ALA A 116 -2.21 -20.62 32.80
N PRO A 117 -2.08 -21.80 33.43
CA PRO A 117 -3.14 -22.33 34.30
C PRO A 117 -3.41 -21.48 35.54
N ALA A 118 -2.37 -20.91 36.15
CA ALA A 118 -2.51 -20.05 37.32
C ALA A 118 -3.14 -18.69 36.97
N ILE A 119 -2.81 -18.14 35.79
CA ILE A 119 -3.45 -16.94 35.24
C ILE A 119 -4.94 -17.21 35.01
N ALA A 120 -5.29 -18.34 34.40
CA ALA A 120 -6.69 -18.72 34.18
C ALA A 120 -7.45 -18.91 35.50
N ALA A 121 -6.82 -19.49 36.53
CA ALA A 121 -7.41 -19.62 37.86
C ALA A 121 -7.64 -18.24 38.53
N ALA A 122 -6.68 -17.32 38.42
CA ALA A 122 -6.82 -15.97 38.95
C ALA A 122 -7.97 -15.18 38.27
N GLU A 123 -8.11 -15.32 36.95
CA GLU A 123 -9.23 -14.74 36.19
C GLU A 123 -10.56 -15.42 36.56
N SER A 124 -10.61 -16.74 36.73
CA SER A 124 -11.82 -17.46 37.20
C SER A 124 -12.31 -16.93 38.56
N ILE A 125 -11.40 -16.71 39.51
CA ILE A 125 -11.75 -16.14 40.83
C ILE A 125 -12.26 -14.70 40.68
N TYR A 126 -11.68 -13.93 39.77
CA TYR A 126 -12.15 -12.57 39.51
C TYR A 126 -13.58 -12.54 38.93
N GLU A 127 -13.91 -13.49 38.04
CA GLU A 127 -15.27 -13.67 37.53
C GLU A 127 -16.25 -14.11 38.64
N GLU A 128 -15.82 -14.94 39.59
CA GLU A 128 -16.62 -15.27 40.77
C GLU A 128 -16.90 -14.03 41.64
N PHE A 129 -15.92 -13.14 41.82
CA PHE A 129 -16.13 -11.87 42.53
C PHE A 129 -17.14 -10.99 41.81
N TRP A 130 -17.02 -10.88 40.49
CA TRP A 130 -17.94 -10.11 39.66
C TRP A 130 -19.38 -10.66 39.79
N ALA A 131 -19.55 -11.98 39.69
CA ALA A 131 -20.84 -12.63 39.83
C ALA A 131 -21.46 -12.42 41.23
N ALA A 132 -20.65 -12.52 42.29
CA ALA A 132 -21.10 -12.27 43.66
C ALA A 132 -21.57 -10.82 43.87
N ASP A 133 -20.82 -9.84 43.36
CA ASP A 133 -21.19 -8.42 43.46
C ASP A 133 -22.46 -8.09 42.67
N VAL A 134 -22.61 -8.65 41.46
CA VAL A 134 -23.85 -8.51 40.67
C VAL A 134 -25.04 -9.10 41.41
N ALA A 135 -24.91 -10.30 41.98
CA ALA A 135 -25.96 -10.92 42.77
C ALA A 135 -26.33 -10.09 44.02
N ALA A 136 -25.33 -9.54 44.72
CA ALA A 136 -25.54 -8.66 45.87
C ALA A 136 -26.30 -7.38 45.47
N MET A 137 -25.93 -6.73 44.38
CA MET A 137 -26.62 -5.52 43.90
C MET A 137 -28.03 -5.81 43.38
N PHE A 138 -28.22 -6.95 42.72
CA PHE A 138 -29.55 -7.38 42.28
C PHE A 138 -30.48 -7.65 43.47
N GLY A 139 -29.97 -8.34 44.51
CA GLY A 139 -30.68 -8.54 45.77
C GLY A 139 -31.01 -7.22 46.47
N TYR A 140 -30.06 -6.27 46.51
CA TYR A 140 -30.29 -4.93 47.06
C TYR A 140 -31.40 -4.19 46.32
N HIS A 141 -31.32 -4.14 44.98
CA HIS A 141 -32.33 -3.51 44.15
C HIS A 141 -33.69 -4.17 44.36
N GLY A 142 -33.77 -5.51 44.32
CA GLY A 142 -35.01 -6.24 44.56
C GLY A 142 -35.63 -5.93 45.93
N GLY A 143 -34.83 -5.96 47.00
CA GLY A 143 -35.28 -5.64 48.36
C GLY A 143 -35.73 -4.19 48.51
N ALA A 144 -34.96 -3.23 47.99
CA ALA A 144 -35.29 -1.82 48.06
C ALA A 144 -36.52 -1.46 47.21
N SER A 145 -36.64 -2.01 46.00
CA SER A 145 -37.80 -1.83 45.13
C SER A 145 -39.06 -2.46 45.73
N ALA A 146 -38.95 -3.65 46.33
CA ALA A 146 -40.07 -4.27 47.03
C ALA A 146 -40.54 -3.42 48.20
N ALA A 147 -39.61 -2.87 49.01
CA ALA A 147 -39.94 -1.99 50.11
C ALA A 147 -40.60 -0.68 49.63
N ALA A 148 -40.08 -0.09 48.56
CA ALA A 148 -40.67 1.11 47.94
C ALA A 148 -42.08 0.84 47.39
N ALA A 149 -42.32 -0.33 46.81
CA ALA A 149 -43.63 -0.71 46.26
C ALA A 149 -44.73 -0.84 47.33
N GLN A 150 -44.36 -1.09 48.60
CA GLN A 150 -45.31 -1.14 49.72
C GLN A 150 -45.74 0.26 50.20
N LEU A 151 -45.11 1.34 49.74
CA LEU A 151 -45.49 2.70 50.09
C LEU A 151 -46.72 3.13 49.27
N SER A 152 -47.87 3.22 49.92
CA SER A 152 -49.11 3.70 49.31
C SER A 152 -49.08 5.20 48.97
N SER A 153 -49.74 5.62 47.88
CA SER A 153 -49.75 7.02 47.45
C SER A 153 -50.60 7.93 48.36
N TRP A 154 -50.07 9.09 48.76
CA TRP A 154 -50.80 10.09 49.56
C TRP A 154 -52.05 10.65 48.86
N ALA A 155 -52.09 10.58 47.53
CA ALA A 155 -53.23 11.04 46.73
C ALA A 155 -54.56 10.38 47.13
N GLN A 156 -54.55 9.07 47.42
CA GLN A 156 -55.76 8.34 47.83
C GLN A 156 -56.30 8.77 49.20
N THR A 157 -55.43 9.18 50.12
CA THR A 157 -55.84 9.64 51.46
C THR A 157 -56.36 11.07 51.43
N LEU A 158 -55.91 11.88 50.47
CA LEU A 158 -56.38 13.25 50.28
C LEU A 158 -57.72 13.33 49.51
N GLN A 159 -58.08 12.31 48.72
CA GLN A 159 -59.34 12.26 47.95
C GLN A 159 -60.60 12.26 48.82
N ASN A 160 -60.49 11.85 50.08
CA ASN A 160 -61.63 11.76 51.01
C ASN A 160 -61.78 13.01 51.91
N LEU A 161 -60.94 14.04 51.74
CA LEU A 161 -61.05 15.29 52.46
C LEU A 161 -62.07 16.24 51.79
N PRO A 162 -63.03 16.82 52.52
CA PRO A 162 -63.93 17.83 51.98
C PRO A 162 -63.13 19.03 51.44
N GLY A 163 -63.31 19.38 50.15
CA GLY A 163 -62.70 20.57 49.53
C GLY A 163 -61.45 20.33 48.66
N SER A 164 -61.08 19.08 48.35
CA SER A 164 -60.00 18.82 47.39
C SER A 164 -60.42 19.22 45.97
N ILE A 165 -59.79 20.27 45.44
CA ILE A 165 -59.97 20.73 44.06
C ILE A 165 -59.39 19.66 43.12
N GLY A 166 -60.22 19.21 42.18
CA GLY A 166 -59.93 18.09 41.29
C GLY A 166 -58.76 18.31 40.33
N ALA A 167 -58.05 17.22 40.11
CA ALA A 167 -57.27 16.84 38.93
C ALA A 167 -57.50 17.68 37.65
N ALA A 168 -56.50 18.46 37.22
CA ALA A 168 -56.22 18.81 35.81
C ALA A 168 -54.90 19.61 35.64
N ALA A 169 -53.74 19.03 35.97
CA ALA A 169 -52.42 19.39 35.43
C ALA A 169 -51.45 18.24 35.73
N SER A 170 -50.56 17.91 34.80
CA SER A 170 -49.56 16.83 34.90
C SER A 170 -48.90 16.80 36.29
N THR A 171 -49.06 15.68 36.99
CA THR A 171 -49.04 15.54 38.47
C THR A 171 -47.66 15.57 39.12
N LEU A 172 -46.63 16.07 38.45
CA LEU A 172 -45.29 16.19 39.02
C LEU A 172 -44.97 17.68 39.24
N PRO A 173 -44.55 18.10 40.44
CA PRO A 173 -44.17 19.48 40.70
C PRO A 173 -42.96 19.87 39.84
N ASN A 174 -42.93 21.13 39.41
CA ASN A 174 -41.74 21.70 38.79
C ASN A 174 -40.73 22.10 39.88
N LEU A 175 -39.44 21.81 39.66
CA LEU A 175 -38.32 22.20 40.51
C LEU A 175 -37.51 23.29 39.80
N GLY A 176 -37.77 24.56 40.12
CA GLY A 176 -37.08 25.72 39.56
C GLY A 176 -38.04 26.81 39.08
N LEU A 177 -37.50 27.91 38.55
CA LEU A 177 -38.27 29.12 38.22
C LEU A 177 -38.68 29.19 36.74
N GLY A 178 -39.87 29.73 36.47
CA GLY A 178 -40.34 30.02 35.11
C GLY A 178 -40.72 28.80 34.26
N ASN A 179 -41.06 27.68 34.89
CA ASN A 179 -41.49 26.46 34.20
C ASN A 179 -43.02 26.48 33.92
N LEU A 180 -43.42 26.07 32.72
CA LEU A 180 -44.82 25.90 32.28
C LEU A 180 -45.06 24.44 31.87
N GLY A 181 -45.98 23.74 32.53
CA GLY A 181 -46.18 22.27 32.42
C GLY A 181 -45.89 21.56 33.75
N GLY A 182 -45.60 20.26 33.74
CA GLY A 182 -45.34 19.46 34.94
C GLY A 182 -44.08 18.58 34.88
N GLY A 183 -43.47 18.31 36.03
CA GLY A 183 -42.31 17.42 36.18
C GLY A 183 -40.98 17.97 35.66
N ASN A 184 -40.85 19.28 35.48
CA ASN A 184 -39.61 19.89 35.01
C ASN A 184 -38.60 20.12 36.15
N VAL A 185 -37.31 19.93 35.88
CA VAL A 185 -36.20 20.21 36.80
C VAL A 185 -35.24 21.21 36.15
N GLY A 186 -35.07 22.39 36.74
CA GLY A 186 -34.31 23.53 36.20
C GLY A 186 -35.22 24.73 35.88
N ASN A 187 -34.76 25.67 35.04
CA ASN A 187 -35.44 26.96 34.85
C ASN A 187 -35.94 27.20 33.42
N GLY A 188 -37.07 27.87 33.27
CA GLY A 188 -37.56 28.39 31.98
C GLY A 188 -38.00 27.32 30.99
N ASN A 189 -38.43 26.14 31.45
CA ASN A 189 -38.89 25.07 30.58
C ASN A 189 -40.39 25.22 30.23
N THR A 190 -40.77 24.91 28.99
CA THR A 190 -42.17 24.86 28.53
C THR A 190 -42.49 23.46 27.99
N GLY A 191 -43.42 22.75 28.62
CA GLY A 191 -43.74 21.35 28.36
C GLY A 191 -43.55 20.49 29.62
N ASP A 192 -43.55 19.17 29.47
CA ASP A 192 -43.51 18.22 30.59
C ASP A 192 -42.17 17.46 30.68
N SER A 193 -41.75 17.12 31.90
CA SER A 193 -40.64 16.21 32.20
C SER A 193 -39.27 16.60 31.62
N ASN A 194 -38.97 17.89 31.54
CA ASN A 194 -37.66 18.35 31.07
C ASN A 194 -36.64 18.47 32.22
N PHE A 195 -35.39 18.08 31.97
CA PHE A 195 -34.26 18.28 32.88
C PHE A 195 -33.27 19.28 32.28
N GLY A 196 -32.95 20.35 33.01
CA GLY A 196 -32.12 21.47 32.57
C GLY A 196 -32.93 22.74 32.33
N SER A 197 -32.46 23.63 31.46
CA SER A 197 -33.00 24.99 31.35
C SER A 197 -33.34 25.42 29.92
N GLY A 198 -34.42 26.19 29.77
CA GLY A 198 -34.82 26.80 28.50
C GLY A 198 -35.31 25.81 27.44
N ASN A 199 -35.79 24.63 27.84
CA ASN A 199 -36.31 23.64 26.90
C ASN A 199 -37.76 23.94 26.52
N THR A 200 -38.14 23.67 25.26
CA THR A 200 -39.52 23.78 24.76
C THR A 200 -39.94 22.44 24.15
N GLY A 201 -41.01 21.83 24.66
CA GLY A 201 -41.45 20.46 24.35
C GLY A 201 -41.25 19.53 25.54
N ASN A 202 -41.33 18.22 25.33
CA ASN A 202 -41.39 17.24 26.40
C ASN A 202 -40.13 16.38 26.50
N THR A 203 -39.84 15.86 27.70
CA THR A 203 -38.82 14.83 27.96
C THR A 203 -37.41 15.18 27.46
N ASN A 204 -37.03 16.46 27.43
CA ASN A 204 -35.69 16.87 27.02
C ASN A 204 -34.72 16.85 28.21
N PHE A 205 -33.46 16.48 27.97
CA PHE A 205 -32.37 16.53 28.94
C PHE A 205 -31.26 17.46 28.42
N GLY A 206 -30.92 18.48 29.18
CA GLY A 206 -29.93 19.51 28.84
C GLY A 206 -30.54 20.89 28.66
N THR A 207 -29.98 21.75 27.81
CA THR A 207 -30.40 23.16 27.73
C THR A 207 -30.76 23.60 26.32
N GLY A 208 -31.76 24.48 26.22
CA GLY A 208 -32.14 25.14 24.97
C GLY A 208 -32.68 24.20 23.88
N ASN A 209 -33.16 23.01 24.23
CA ASN A 209 -33.71 22.08 23.24
C ASN A 209 -35.15 22.47 22.86
N LYS A 210 -35.51 22.30 21.58
CA LYS A 210 -36.85 22.56 21.05
C LYS A 210 -37.41 21.31 20.37
N GLY A 211 -38.56 20.82 20.82
CA GLY A 211 -39.17 19.55 20.43
C GLY A 211 -39.07 18.51 21.54
N ASN A 212 -39.12 17.22 21.22
CA ASN A 212 -39.35 16.16 22.22
C ASN A 212 -38.19 15.17 22.34
N GLY A 213 -37.84 14.77 23.56
CA GLY A 213 -36.93 13.65 23.79
C GLY A 213 -35.47 13.90 23.41
N ASN A 214 -35.03 15.16 23.32
CA ASN A 214 -33.65 15.48 22.97
C ASN A 214 -32.73 15.39 24.19
N PHE A 215 -31.51 14.90 23.99
CA PHE A 215 -30.45 14.84 24.99
C PHE A 215 -29.26 15.71 24.54
N GLY A 216 -28.84 16.67 25.36
CA GLY A 216 -27.72 17.58 25.11
C GLY A 216 -28.18 19.04 24.95
N LEU A 217 -27.50 19.83 24.10
CA LEU A 217 -27.71 21.29 24.07
C LEU A 217 -28.19 21.78 22.70
N GLY A 218 -29.17 22.68 22.70
CA GLY A 218 -29.57 23.44 21.51
C GLY A 218 -30.13 22.59 20.37
N ASN A 219 -30.62 21.38 20.63
CA ASN A 219 -31.17 20.53 19.58
C ASN A 219 -32.59 20.97 19.21
N THR A 220 -32.94 20.90 17.94
CA THR A 220 -34.28 21.18 17.41
C THR A 220 -34.85 19.94 16.73
N GLY A 221 -36.12 19.60 17.02
CA GLY A 221 -36.81 18.40 16.54
C GLY A 221 -36.93 17.33 17.62
N ALA A 222 -36.86 16.04 17.26
CA ALA A 222 -37.14 14.96 18.20
C ALA A 222 -36.01 13.93 18.33
N THR A 223 -35.79 13.41 19.54
CA THR A 223 -34.88 12.28 19.82
C THR A 223 -33.42 12.48 19.39
N ASN A 224 -32.94 13.73 19.32
CA ASN A 224 -31.54 14.02 19.02
C ASN A 224 -30.65 13.76 20.24
N PHE A 225 -29.41 13.35 20.01
CA PHE A 225 -28.39 13.20 21.05
C PHE A 225 -27.14 14.01 20.69
N GLY A 226 -26.77 14.99 21.50
CA GLY A 226 -25.57 15.80 21.32
C GLY A 226 -25.87 17.30 21.25
N PHE A 227 -25.24 18.02 20.32
CA PHE A 227 -25.19 19.48 20.32
C PHE A 227 -25.65 20.09 19.01
N GLY A 228 -26.65 20.97 19.05
CA GLY A 228 -27.06 21.77 17.90
C GLY A 228 -27.59 20.97 16.71
N ASN A 229 -28.06 19.73 16.92
CA ASN A 229 -28.68 18.96 15.84
C ASN A 229 -30.06 19.53 15.53
N ASN A 230 -30.40 19.62 14.24
CA ASN A 230 -31.69 20.09 13.77
C ASN A 230 -32.33 19.02 12.88
N GLY A 231 -33.32 18.32 13.40
CA GLY A 231 -33.98 17.20 12.75
C GLY A 231 -34.59 16.24 13.76
N GLY A 232 -35.02 15.09 13.28
CA GLY A 232 -35.82 14.13 14.01
C GLY A 232 -37.30 14.49 14.01
N SER A 233 -38.14 13.48 13.86
CA SER A 233 -39.60 13.56 13.92
C SER A 233 -40.10 12.49 14.89
N VAL A 234 -41.40 12.48 15.19
CA VAL A 234 -42.02 11.38 15.93
C VAL A 234 -41.93 10.04 15.19
N THR A 235 -41.73 10.06 13.87
CA THR A 235 -41.61 8.86 13.02
C THR A 235 -40.17 8.51 12.63
N GLU A 236 -39.22 9.42 12.83
CA GLU A 236 -37.85 9.27 12.33
C GLU A 236 -36.85 9.64 13.42
N ARG A 237 -35.88 8.74 13.64
CA ARG A 237 -34.86 8.90 14.67
C ARG A 237 -34.10 10.22 14.49
N GLY A 238 -33.88 10.92 15.60
CA GLY A 238 -33.03 12.10 15.66
C GLY A 238 -31.56 11.76 15.35
N SER A 239 -30.78 12.80 15.14
CA SER A 239 -29.36 12.66 14.84
C SER A 239 -28.53 12.58 16.13
N VAL A 240 -27.39 11.88 16.04
CA VAL A 240 -26.41 11.72 17.12
C VAL A 240 -25.13 12.46 16.74
N GLY A 241 -24.67 13.38 17.59
CA GLY A 241 -23.40 14.11 17.41
C GLY A 241 -23.59 15.63 17.42
N ILE A 242 -22.90 16.36 16.54
CA ILE A 242 -22.82 17.82 16.58
C ILE A 242 -23.25 18.43 15.26
N GLY A 243 -24.21 19.37 15.30
CA GLY A 243 -24.54 20.24 14.17
C GLY A 243 -25.11 19.53 12.96
N ASN A 244 -25.73 18.34 13.12
CA ASN A 244 -26.33 17.63 12.00
C ASN A 244 -27.69 18.25 11.64
N PHE A 245 -27.96 18.42 10.34
CA PHE A 245 -29.23 18.88 9.79
C PHE A 245 -29.93 17.75 9.04
N GLY A 246 -31.14 17.38 9.45
CA GLY A 246 -31.88 16.22 8.96
C GLY A 246 -31.89 15.05 9.96
N ASN A 247 -32.35 13.89 9.50
CA ASN A 247 -32.76 12.78 10.34
C ASN A 247 -31.73 11.65 10.33
N ASN A 248 -31.61 10.95 11.46
CA ASN A 248 -30.81 9.74 11.59
C ASN A 248 -29.32 9.88 11.17
N ASN A 249 -28.73 11.06 11.29
CA ASN A 249 -27.30 11.24 11.06
C ASN A 249 -26.51 10.85 12.30
N PHE A 250 -25.31 10.31 12.10
CA PHE A 250 -24.35 10.00 13.16
C PHE A 250 -23.02 10.71 12.86
N GLY A 251 -22.63 11.68 13.68
CA GLY A 251 -21.34 12.37 13.61
C GLY A 251 -21.46 13.90 13.56
N LEU A 252 -20.71 14.56 12.68
CA LEU A 252 -20.45 16.01 12.76
C LEU A 252 -20.88 16.75 11.49
N GLY A 253 -21.81 17.70 11.59
CA GLY A 253 -22.10 18.64 10.51
C GLY A 253 -22.66 18.01 9.24
N ASN A 254 -23.33 16.87 9.34
CA ASN A 254 -23.97 16.24 8.17
C ASN A 254 -25.27 16.97 7.81
N THR A 255 -25.55 17.12 6.51
CA THR A 255 -26.79 17.71 5.98
C THR A 255 -27.51 16.69 5.11
N GLY A 256 -28.77 16.38 5.44
CA GLY A 256 -29.59 15.33 4.83
C GLY A 256 -29.85 14.19 5.81
N ASN A 257 -30.16 12.98 5.33
CA ASN A 257 -30.63 11.88 6.18
C ASN A 257 -29.70 10.65 6.13
N ASN A 258 -29.65 9.90 7.24
CA ASN A 258 -28.92 8.62 7.35
C ASN A 258 -27.41 8.70 7.06
N ASN A 259 -26.77 9.86 7.24
CA ASN A 259 -25.34 9.99 7.01
C ASN A 259 -24.54 9.58 8.24
N THR A 260 -23.41 8.89 8.05
CA THR A 260 -22.46 8.53 9.11
C THR A 260 -21.09 9.17 8.82
N GLY A 261 -20.50 9.85 9.79
CA GLY A 261 -19.22 10.54 9.68
C GLY A 261 -19.36 12.06 9.74
N GLY A 262 -18.67 12.82 8.88
CA GLY A 262 -18.60 14.29 9.03
C GLY A 262 -18.70 15.10 7.74
N GLY A 263 -19.46 16.19 7.78
CA GLY A 263 -19.56 17.14 6.67
C GLY A 263 -20.17 16.56 5.39
N ASN A 264 -20.95 15.49 5.48
CA ASN A 264 -21.59 14.90 4.32
C ASN A 264 -22.86 15.70 3.95
N THR A 265 -23.08 15.93 2.66
CA THR A 265 -24.27 16.59 2.10
C THR A 265 -25.02 15.65 1.18
N GLY A 266 -26.27 15.35 1.51
CA GLY A 266 -27.16 14.40 0.83
C GLY A 266 -27.56 13.25 1.76
N ASN A 267 -27.91 12.07 1.24
CA ASN A 267 -28.51 10.98 2.01
C ASN A 267 -27.72 9.68 1.96
N ASN A 268 -27.73 8.91 3.05
CA ASN A 268 -27.12 7.57 3.16
C ASN A 268 -25.62 7.54 2.88
N ASN A 269 -24.89 8.61 3.17
CA ASN A 269 -23.44 8.67 2.96
C ASN A 269 -22.70 8.16 4.20
N ILE A 270 -21.59 7.42 4.01
CA ILE A 270 -20.71 6.95 5.09
C ILE A 270 -19.30 7.45 4.81
N GLY A 271 -18.84 8.46 5.55
CA GLY A 271 -17.54 9.07 5.26
C GLY A 271 -17.37 10.49 5.75
N PHE A 272 -16.42 11.19 5.13
CA PHE A 272 -16.16 12.60 5.43
C PHE A 272 -16.17 13.45 4.16
N GLY A 273 -16.91 14.56 4.18
CA GLY A 273 -16.93 15.56 3.11
C GLY A 273 -17.54 15.09 1.80
N LEU A 274 -18.47 14.13 1.84
CA LEU A 274 -19.12 13.60 0.64
C LEU A 274 -20.28 14.50 0.20
N THR A 275 -20.45 14.70 -1.11
CA THR A 275 -21.60 15.41 -1.69
C THR A 275 -22.31 14.51 -2.69
N GLY A 276 -23.57 14.16 -2.42
CA GLY A 276 -24.35 13.20 -3.20
C GLY A 276 -25.16 12.27 -2.30
N ASN A 277 -25.70 11.18 -2.85
CA ASN A 277 -26.42 10.16 -2.08
C ASN A 277 -25.72 8.81 -2.21
N ASN A 278 -25.83 7.97 -1.17
CA ASN A 278 -25.39 6.58 -1.19
C ASN A 278 -23.88 6.40 -1.43
N LEU A 279 -23.07 7.34 -0.94
CA LEU A 279 -21.61 7.34 -1.12
C LEU A 279 -20.87 6.82 0.11
N ILE A 280 -19.80 6.05 -0.08
CA ILE A 280 -18.90 5.61 0.99
C ILE A 280 -17.47 6.04 0.68
N GLY A 281 -16.84 6.87 1.51
CA GLY A 281 -15.47 7.33 1.25
C GLY A 281 -15.02 8.63 1.94
N LEU A 282 -14.10 9.34 1.30
CA LEU A 282 -13.49 10.57 1.80
C LEU A 282 -13.38 11.61 0.67
N GLY A 283 -14.08 12.74 0.84
CA GLY A 283 -14.08 13.85 -0.11
C GLY A 283 -14.45 13.41 -1.52
N ASN A 284 -13.49 13.52 -2.43
CA ASN A 284 -13.67 13.18 -3.85
C ASN A 284 -13.30 11.72 -4.18
N ALA A 285 -12.88 10.92 -3.20
CA ALA A 285 -12.57 9.51 -3.35
C ALA A 285 -13.63 8.65 -2.63
N TYR A 286 -14.54 8.05 -3.38
CA TYR A 286 -15.70 7.36 -2.82
C TYR A 286 -16.21 6.22 -3.71
N LEU A 287 -16.88 5.26 -3.10
CA LEU A 287 -17.72 4.26 -3.76
C LEU A 287 -19.15 4.80 -3.82
N ASP A 288 -19.72 4.90 -5.01
CA ASP A 288 -21.16 5.07 -5.17
C ASP A 288 -21.83 3.69 -5.07
N THR A 289 -22.56 3.46 -3.97
CA THR A 289 -23.21 2.17 -3.71
C THR A 289 -24.44 1.93 -4.57
N THR A 290 -24.96 2.96 -5.25
CA THR A 290 -26.05 2.83 -6.22
C THR A 290 -25.56 2.22 -7.52
N THR A 291 -24.42 2.70 -8.02
CA THR A 291 -23.84 2.25 -9.30
C THR A 291 -22.78 1.15 -9.13
N GLY A 292 -22.24 0.98 -7.92
CA GLY A 292 -21.12 0.08 -7.63
C GLY A 292 -19.77 0.60 -8.14
N GLN A 293 -19.67 1.87 -8.51
CA GLN A 293 -18.46 2.45 -9.10
C GLN A 293 -17.59 3.15 -8.06
N PHE A 294 -16.27 2.94 -8.16
CA PHE A 294 -15.28 3.73 -7.45
C PHE A 294 -14.96 5.01 -8.21
N HIS A 295 -15.04 6.14 -7.51
CA HIS A 295 -14.64 7.45 -7.98
C HIS A 295 -13.35 7.86 -7.26
N PHE A 296 -12.38 8.34 -8.01
CA PHE A 296 -11.12 8.91 -7.51
C PHE A 296 -10.93 10.31 -8.06
N ASN A 297 -11.92 11.17 -7.84
CA ASN A 297 -11.85 12.56 -8.27
C ASN A 297 -10.84 13.29 -7.36
N GLY A 298 -10.08 14.24 -7.89
CA GLY A 298 -9.11 15.04 -7.11
C GLY A 298 -7.88 14.31 -6.55
N LEU A 299 -7.73 12.98 -6.76
CA LEU A 299 -6.47 12.26 -6.50
C LEU A 299 -5.52 12.26 -7.72
N ASN A 300 -5.93 12.89 -8.82
CA ASN A 300 -5.11 13.16 -9.99
C ASN A 300 -4.91 14.67 -10.13
N SER A 301 -3.75 15.08 -10.63
CA SER A 301 -3.48 16.47 -11.05
C SER A 301 -3.39 16.56 -12.57
N GLY A 302 -3.94 17.62 -13.17
CA GLY A 302 -4.10 17.76 -14.62
C GLY A 302 -5.44 17.19 -15.13
N THR A 303 -5.55 16.94 -16.43
CA THR A 303 -6.85 16.67 -17.08
C THR A 303 -6.95 15.26 -17.67
N ASN A 304 -8.17 14.72 -17.76
CA ASN A 304 -8.48 13.45 -18.43
C ASN A 304 -7.70 12.21 -17.93
N ASN A 305 -7.25 12.21 -16.67
CA ASN A 305 -6.60 11.05 -16.06
C ASN A 305 -7.65 10.04 -15.56
N ILE A 306 -7.41 8.75 -15.80
CA ILE A 306 -8.23 7.62 -15.33
C ILE A 306 -7.40 6.79 -14.33
N GLY A 307 -7.95 6.54 -13.14
CA GLY A 307 -7.25 5.89 -12.01
C GLY A 307 -6.91 6.88 -10.90
N PHE A 308 -5.80 6.70 -10.16
CA PHE A 308 -5.40 7.62 -9.08
C PHE A 308 -3.89 7.86 -8.99
N GLY A 309 -3.50 8.98 -8.40
CA GLY A 309 -2.09 9.37 -8.23
C GLY A 309 -1.40 9.81 -9.52
N ASN A 310 -2.15 10.02 -10.60
CA ASN A 310 -1.59 10.47 -11.87
C ASN A 310 -1.41 12.00 -11.89
N SER A 311 -0.31 12.48 -12.47
CA SER A 311 -0.05 13.92 -12.66
C SER A 311 0.24 14.22 -14.14
N GLY A 312 -0.36 15.26 -14.70
CA GLY A 312 -0.30 15.61 -16.12
C GLY A 312 -1.60 15.22 -16.82
N ASN A 313 -1.58 14.90 -18.13
CA ASN A 313 -2.82 14.75 -18.90
C ASN A 313 -2.98 13.38 -19.58
N GLY A 314 -4.20 12.85 -19.56
CA GLY A 314 -4.56 11.66 -20.34
C GLY A 314 -3.89 10.36 -19.89
N ASN A 315 -3.42 10.27 -18.64
CA ASN A 315 -2.83 9.04 -18.11
C ASN A 315 -3.93 8.06 -17.67
N ILE A 316 -3.71 6.78 -17.91
CA ILE A 316 -4.60 5.69 -17.48
C ILE A 316 -3.80 4.72 -16.61
N GLY A 317 -4.24 4.52 -15.36
CA GLY A 317 -3.61 3.63 -14.39
C GLY A 317 -3.23 4.34 -13.11
N PHE A 318 -2.03 4.08 -12.57
CA PHE A 318 -1.67 4.54 -11.22
C PHE A 318 -0.28 5.15 -11.15
N PHE A 319 -0.18 6.28 -10.44
CA PHE A 319 1.09 6.95 -10.15
C PHE A 319 1.93 7.30 -11.39
N ASN A 320 1.29 7.54 -12.55
CA ASN A 320 1.98 8.00 -13.74
C ASN A 320 2.20 9.52 -13.69
N SER A 321 3.28 9.99 -14.30
CA SER A 321 3.62 11.41 -14.42
C SER A 321 3.87 11.78 -15.89
N GLY A 322 3.61 13.03 -16.24
CA GLY A 322 3.63 13.50 -17.63
C GLY A 322 2.31 13.18 -18.34
N ASP A 323 2.36 12.88 -19.64
CA ASP A 323 1.15 12.80 -20.47
C ASP A 323 1.01 11.42 -21.14
N GLY A 324 -0.23 10.93 -21.28
CA GLY A 324 -0.56 9.82 -22.17
C GLY A 324 0.01 8.44 -21.79
N ASN A 325 0.39 8.22 -20.53
CA ASN A 325 0.89 6.92 -20.08
C ASN A 325 -0.26 5.95 -19.77
N LEU A 326 -0.15 4.70 -20.21
CA LEU A 326 -1.03 3.60 -19.83
C LEU A 326 -0.28 2.57 -18.97
N GLY A 327 -0.58 2.50 -17.68
CA GLY A 327 -0.02 1.52 -16.76
C GLY A 327 0.38 2.11 -15.41
N PHE A 328 1.59 1.83 -14.95
CA PHE A 328 2.01 2.15 -13.58
C PHE A 328 3.38 2.83 -13.54
N PHE A 329 3.53 3.83 -12.68
CA PHE A 329 4.82 4.48 -12.38
C PHE A 329 5.61 4.97 -13.61
N SER A 330 4.94 5.25 -14.72
CA SER A 330 5.59 5.72 -15.94
C SER A 330 5.72 7.24 -15.93
N SER A 331 6.81 7.76 -16.50
CA SER A 331 7.15 9.19 -16.54
C SER A 331 7.40 9.68 -17.96
N GLY A 332 6.49 9.35 -18.88
CA GLY A 332 6.58 9.81 -20.26
C GLY A 332 6.17 11.28 -20.40
N ALA A 333 7.04 12.10 -21.02
CA ALA A 333 6.77 13.52 -21.28
C ALA A 333 6.81 13.77 -22.79
N ASN A 334 5.78 14.43 -23.31
CA ASN A 334 5.81 14.95 -24.68
C ASN A 334 6.33 16.38 -24.70
N ILE A 335 7.24 16.68 -25.63
CA ILE A 335 7.67 18.06 -25.90
C ILE A 335 6.87 18.71 -27.03
N ASP A 336 6.15 17.93 -27.84
CA ASP A 336 5.27 18.42 -28.91
C ASP A 336 3.83 18.62 -28.39
N PRO A 337 3.33 19.86 -28.36
CA PRO A 337 1.94 20.15 -27.98
C PRO A 337 0.87 19.41 -28.80
N ALA A 338 1.16 19.06 -30.06
CA ALA A 338 0.21 18.38 -30.95
C ALA A 338 -0.06 16.91 -30.57
N ASP A 339 0.85 16.33 -29.79
CA ASP A 339 0.82 14.93 -29.39
C ASP A 339 0.53 14.74 -27.89
N LEU A 340 0.14 15.82 -27.19
CA LEU A 340 -0.34 15.76 -25.81
C LEU A 340 -1.61 14.88 -25.74
N GLY A 341 -1.62 13.92 -24.81
CA GLY A 341 -2.75 13.00 -24.60
C GLY A 341 -2.81 11.78 -25.53
N LYS A 342 -1.88 11.61 -26.48
CA LYS A 342 -1.71 10.36 -27.23
C LYS A 342 -1.01 9.31 -26.37
N LEU A 343 -1.12 8.02 -26.71
CA LEU A 343 -0.47 6.94 -25.96
C LEU A 343 1.07 7.05 -26.06
N GLN A 344 1.72 7.40 -24.96
CA GLN A 344 3.18 7.61 -24.87
C GLN A 344 3.94 6.40 -24.36
N GLY A 345 3.31 5.60 -23.53
CA GLY A 345 3.95 4.42 -22.98
C GLY A 345 2.93 3.43 -22.48
N LEU A 346 3.25 2.15 -22.61
CA LEU A 346 2.40 1.06 -22.13
C LEU A 346 3.22 0.15 -21.21
N GLY A 347 2.80 0.01 -19.96
CA GLY A 347 3.38 -0.95 -19.02
C GLY A 347 3.82 -0.33 -17.69
N PHE A 348 5.02 -0.66 -17.23
CA PHE A 348 5.46 -0.34 -15.87
C PHE A 348 6.79 0.41 -15.86
N GLY A 349 6.87 1.55 -15.20
CA GLY A 349 8.13 2.25 -14.95
C GLY A 349 8.86 2.72 -16.20
N ASN A 350 8.17 2.93 -17.32
CA ASN A 350 8.79 3.44 -18.54
C ASN A 350 8.97 4.96 -18.45
N SER A 351 10.05 5.51 -19.01
CA SER A 351 10.30 6.95 -19.11
C SER A 351 10.64 7.36 -20.54
N GLY A 352 10.30 8.59 -20.93
CA GLY A 352 10.47 9.07 -22.31
C GLY A 352 9.24 8.79 -23.21
N TYR A 353 9.44 8.39 -24.45
CA TYR A 353 8.38 8.35 -25.49
C TYR A 353 8.29 6.98 -26.18
N GLY A 354 7.09 6.54 -26.52
CA GLY A 354 6.83 5.34 -27.34
C GLY A 354 7.25 4.01 -26.72
N ASN A 355 7.50 3.94 -25.40
CA ASN A 355 8.05 2.76 -24.76
C ASN A 355 6.96 1.76 -24.33
N ILE A 356 7.15 0.49 -24.65
CA ILE A 356 6.22 -0.60 -24.31
C ILE A 356 6.96 -1.68 -23.50
N GLY A 357 6.44 -2.02 -22.33
CA GLY A 357 6.99 -3.05 -21.44
C GLY A 357 7.37 -2.50 -20.07
N PHE A 358 8.56 -2.85 -19.57
CA PHE A 358 8.96 -2.59 -18.18
C PHE A 358 10.30 -1.87 -18.10
N GLY A 359 10.34 -0.72 -17.41
CA GLY A 359 11.60 -0.04 -17.07
C GLY A 359 12.40 0.47 -18.27
N ASN A 360 11.77 0.67 -19.43
CA ASN A 360 12.47 1.20 -20.60
C ASN A 360 12.60 2.72 -20.52
N THR A 361 13.69 3.27 -21.06
CA THR A 361 13.99 4.71 -21.02
C THR A 361 14.32 5.26 -22.40
N ALA A 362 14.11 6.56 -22.62
CA ALA A 362 14.25 7.26 -23.90
C ALA A 362 13.14 6.91 -24.92
N SER A 363 13.43 6.40 -26.13
CA SER A 363 12.46 6.43 -27.24
C SER A 363 12.16 5.08 -27.90
N GLY A 364 10.89 4.69 -28.01
CA GLY A 364 10.42 3.63 -28.90
C GLY A 364 10.87 2.21 -28.55
N ASN A 365 11.24 1.93 -27.29
CA ASN A 365 11.76 0.62 -26.90
C ASN A 365 10.64 -0.36 -26.55
N PHE A 366 10.85 -1.64 -26.87
CA PHE A 366 9.94 -2.74 -26.56
C PHE A 366 10.62 -3.82 -25.70
N GLY A 367 10.06 -4.11 -24.53
CA GLY A 367 10.54 -5.19 -23.64
C GLY A 367 10.95 -4.71 -22.26
N PHE A 368 12.13 -5.10 -21.77
CA PHE A 368 12.52 -4.94 -20.36
C PHE A 368 13.85 -4.20 -20.18
N GLY A 369 13.85 -3.06 -19.49
CA GLY A 369 15.07 -2.40 -19.05
C GLY A 369 15.98 -1.91 -20.18
N ASN A 370 15.42 -1.57 -21.34
CA ASN A 370 16.20 -1.02 -22.45
C ASN A 370 16.39 0.50 -22.30
N SER A 371 17.51 1.02 -22.81
CA SER A 371 17.82 2.46 -22.81
C SER A 371 18.33 2.92 -24.17
N GLY A 372 17.83 4.05 -24.65
CA GLY A 372 18.15 4.63 -25.96
C GLY A 372 16.98 4.51 -26.93
N THR A 373 17.23 4.24 -28.21
CA THR A 373 16.21 4.35 -29.26
C THR A 373 15.90 3.02 -29.95
N LEU A 374 14.62 2.66 -30.03
CA LEU A 374 14.12 1.52 -30.83
C LEU A 374 14.76 0.16 -30.50
N ASN A 375 15.13 -0.08 -29.24
CA ASN A 375 15.63 -1.38 -28.83
C ASN A 375 14.48 -2.37 -28.57
N THR A 376 14.70 -3.64 -28.89
CA THR A 376 13.74 -4.72 -28.61
C THR A 376 14.39 -5.85 -27.80
N GLY A 377 13.66 -6.37 -26.81
CA GLY A 377 14.14 -7.44 -25.92
C GLY A 377 14.48 -6.91 -24.53
N TRP A 378 15.65 -7.22 -23.98
CA TRP A 378 15.98 -6.89 -22.59
C TRP A 378 17.39 -6.35 -22.36
N GLY A 379 17.51 -5.36 -21.47
CA GLY A 379 18.79 -4.84 -20.99
C GLY A 379 19.69 -4.24 -22.06
N ASN A 380 19.15 -3.83 -23.21
CA ASN A 380 19.94 -3.23 -24.27
C ASN A 380 20.19 -1.73 -24.01
N SER A 381 21.36 -1.22 -24.38
CA SER A 381 21.74 0.19 -24.23
C SER A 381 22.27 0.76 -25.54
N GLY A 382 21.79 1.93 -25.97
CA GLY A 382 22.11 2.52 -27.27
C GLY A 382 20.93 2.39 -28.23
N ASP A 383 21.18 2.26 -29.53
CA ASP A 383 20.10 2.35 -30.52
C ASP A 383 19.96 1.10 -31.41
N MET A 384 18.72 0.76 -31.75
CA MET A 384 18.31 -0.31 -32.68
C MET A 384 18.81 -1.72 -32.33
N ASN A 385 19.10 -1.99 -31.04
CA ASN A 385 19.55 -3.32 -30.62
C ASN A 385 18.35 -4.27 -30.47
N THR A 386 18.53 -5.52 -30.88
CA THR A 386 17.53 -6.59 -30.76
C THR A 386 18.11 -7.79 -30.01
N GLY A 387 17.42 -8.26 -28.96
CA GLY A 387 17.84 -9.40 -28.14
C GLY A 387 18.15 -8.99 -26.70
N GLY A 388 19.28 -9.45 -26.15
CA GLY A 388 19.57 -9.30 -24.71
C GLY A 388 20.94 -8.71 -24.38
N GLY A 389 21.00 -7.65 -23.57
CA GLY A 389 22.25 -7.14 -23.02
C GLY A 389 23.22 -6.57 -24.06
N ASN A 390 22.75 -6.12 -25.22
CA ASN A 390 23.60 -5.51 -26.22
C ASN A 390 23.86 -4.03 -25.91
N SER A 391 25.02 -3.51 -26.32
CA SER A 391 25.38 -2.09 -26.17
C SER A 391 25.93 -1.46 -27.45
N GLY A 392 25.56 -0.21 -27.71
CA GLY A 392 26.01 0.59 -28.85
C GLY A 392 24.96 0.73 -29.96
N GLY A 393 25.40 1.02 -31.18
CA GLY A 393 24.53 1.58 -32.23
C GLY A 393 24.26 3.08 -32.01
N SER A 394 23.92 3.79 -33.09
CA SER A 394 23.58 5.22 -33.03
C SER A 394 22.72 5.61 -34.23
N VAL A 395 21.48 6.04 -33.99
CA VAL A 395 20.61 6.60 -35.05
C VAL A 395 20.87 8.07 -35.32
N VAL A 396 21.42 8.81 -34.34
CA VAL A 396 21.70 10.25 -34.48
C VAL A 396 23.15 10.47 -34.89
N GLY A 397 23.37 11.30 -35.91
CA GLY A 397 24.71 11.77 -36.27
C GLY A 397 25.21 12.82 -35.31
N SER A 398 26.18 12.46 -34.46
CA SER A 398 26.90 13.43 -33.65
C SER A 398 27.90 14.21 -34.52
N VAL A 399 28.07 15.51 -34.25
CA VAL A 399 29.04 16.38 -34.94
C VAL A 399 30.49 15.86 -34.81
N PHE A 400 30.74 14.95 -33.87
CA PHE A 400 32.04 14.34 -33.59
C PHE A 400 32.21 12.93 -34.19
N ASN A 401 31.20 12.36 -34.85
CA ASN A 401 31.29 11.03 -35.47
C ASN A 401 30.58 11.01 -36.85
N PRO A 402 31.33 11.16 -37.95
CA PRO A 402 30.76 11.23 -39.30
C PRO A 402 30.27 9.89 -39.87
N LEU A 403 30.37 8.77 -39.12
CA LEU A 403 30.00 7.42 -39.58
C LEU A 403 28.58 6.98 -39.16
N SER A 404 27.73 7.90 -38.73
CA SER A 404 26.31 7.65 -38.44
C SER A 404 25.45 7.63 -39.72
N PRO A 405 24.38 6.82 -39.79
CA PRO A 405 23.85 5.95 -38.74
C PRO A 405 24.64 4.64 -38.58
N GLN A 406 24.83 4.21 -37.33
CA GLN A 406 25.47 2.94 -36.99
C GLN A 406 24.40 1.89 -36.68
N PRO A 407 24.41 0.72 -37.35
CA PRO A 407 23.41 -0.33 -37.11
C PRO A 407 23.47 -0.86 -35.67
N GLY A 408 22.33 -1.15 -35.07
CA GLY A 408 22.28 -1.81 -33.77
C GLY A 408 22.74 -3.27 -33.84
N ASN A 409 22.99 -3.87 -32.68
CA ASN A 409 23.41 -5.26 -32.59
C ASN A 409 22.20 -6.20 -32.46
N THR A 410 22.32 -7.42 -32.97
CA THR A 410 21.30 -8.48 -32.86
C THR A 410 21.85 -9.69 -32.10
N GLY A 411 21.12 -10.23 -31.14
CA GLY A 411 21.54 -11.39 -30.34
C GLY A 411 21.80 -11.03 -28.88
N PHE A 412 22.88 -11.55 -28.28
CA PHE A 412 23.11 -11.41 -26.83
C PHE A 412 24.51 -10.90 -26.49
N GLY A 413 24.59 -9.91 -25.60
CA GLY A 413 25.85 -9.47 -25.00
C GLY A 413 26.85 -8.83 -25.98
N ASN A 414 26.40 -8.32 -27.13
CA ASN A 414 27.31 -7.69 -28.09
C ASN A 414 27.57 -6.23 -27.72
N SER A 415 28.78 -5.72 -27.97
CA SER A 415 29.15 -4.31 -27.78
C SER A 415 29.74 -3.69 -29.06
N GLY A 416 29.39 -2.44 -29.33
CA GLY A 416 29.77 -1.73 -30.56
C GLY A 416 28.59 -1.60 -31.51
N TYR A 417 28.76 -1.87 -32.82
CA TYR A 417 27.67 -1.68 -33.79
C TYR A 417 27.60 -2.78 -34.85
N GLY A 418 26.38 -3.13 -35.27
CA GLY A 418 26.11 -4.09 -36.34
C GLY A 418 26.58 -5.52 -36.08
N ASN A 419 26.84 -5.91 -34.83
CA ASN A 419 27.21 -7.28 -34.52
C ASN A 419 25.96 -8.17 -34.48
N THR A 420 26.08 -9.42 -34.92
CA THR A 420 25.03 -10.44 -34.87
C THR A 420 25.54 -11.70 -34.15
N GLY A 421 24.83 -12.17 -33.13
CA GLY A 421 25.15 -13.39 -32.38
C GLY A 421 25.46 -13.16 -30.90
N PHE A 422 26.52 -13.75 -30.35
CA PHE A 422 26.74 -13.82 -28.89
C PHE A 422 28.08 -13.25 -28.45
N GLY A 423 28.10 -12.20 -27.61
CA GLY A 423 29.31 -11.76 -26.92
C GLY A 423 30.38 -11.14 -27.83
N ASN A 424 30.01 -10.59 -28.99
CA ASN A 424 30.96 -9.94 -29.89
C ASN A 424 31.25 -8.50 -29.45
N ALA A 425 32.52 -8.06 -29.53
CA ALA A 425 32.96 -6.71 -29.23
C ALA A 425 33.57 -6.05 -30.48
N GLY A 426 33.22 -4.80 -30.76
CA GLY A 426 33.65 -4.06 -31.95
C GLY A 426 32.53 -3.96 -32.98
N HIS A 427 32.82 -4.08 -34.28
CA HIS A 427 31.85 -3.71 -35.32
C HIS A 427 31.63 -4.77 -36.39
N LEU A 428 30.38 -4.96 -36.82
CA LEU A 428 30.00 -5.80 -37.95
C LEU A 428 30.44 -7.27 -37.82
N ASN A 429 30.55 -7.79 -36.60
CA ASN A 429 30.91 -9.19 -36.37
C ASN A 429 29.68 -10.10 -36.41
N THR A 430 29.80 -11.31 -36.97
CA THR A 430 28.75 -12.34 -36.97
C THR A 430 29.26 -13.61 -36.28
N GLY A 431 28.47 -14.22 -35.38
CA GLY A 431 28.85 -15.43 -34.65
C GLY A 431 29.05 -15.16 -33.16
N GLY A 432 30.13 -15.61 -32.52
CA GLY A 432 30.28 -15.42 -31.08
C GLY A 432 31.68 -15.20 -30.53
N TRP A 433 31.78 -14.36 -29.49
CA TRP A 433 33.02 -14.04 -28.79
C TRP A 433 34.12 -13.44 -29.68
N ASN A 434 33.73 -12.77 -30.78
CA ASN A 434 34.68 -12.09 -31.65
C ASN A 434 35.05 -10.70 -31.11
N SER A 435 36.25 -10.22 -31.40
CA SER A 435 36.75 -8.89 -31.04
C SER A 435 37.34 -8.17 -32.27
N GLY A 436 37.08 -6.87 -32.38
CA GLY A 436 37.49 -6.06 -33.53
C GLY A 436 36.38 -5.92 -34.56
N ASN A 437 36.71 -5.81 -35.85
CA ASN A 437 35.74 -5.47 -36.88
C ASN A 437 35.60 -6.60 -37.92
N VAL A 438 34.41 -6.74 -38.52
CA VAL A 438 34.14 -7.59 -39.70
C VAL A 438 34.58 -9.06 -39.54
N ASN A 439 34.45 -9.63 -38.33
CA ASN A 439 34.75 -11.04 -38.07
C ASN A 439 33.51 -11.91 -38.26
N THR A 440 33.64 -13.12 -38.81
CA THR A 440 32.55 -14.13 -38.86
C THR A 440 32.98 -15.41 -38.15
N GLY A 441 32.10 -16.09 -37.42
CA GLY A 441 32.44 -17.33 -36.69
C GLY A 441 32.65 -17.12 -35.20
N PHE A 442 33.52 -17.91 -34.56
CA PHE A 442 33.72 -17.87 -33.10
C PHE A 442 35.15 -17.49 -32.72
N VAL A 443 35.31 -16.74 -31.62
CA VAL A 443 36.59 -16.41 -30.94
C VAL A 443 37.66 -15.76 -31.84
N ASN A 444 37.25 -14.96 -32.83
CA ASN A 444 38.16 -14.26 -33.74
C ASN A 444 38.58 -12.88 -33.18
N SER A 445 39.83 -12.47 -33.42
CA SER A 445 40.34 -11.14 -33.02
C SER A 445 40.98 -10.39 -34.18
N GLY A 446 40.54 -9.17 -34.50
CA GLY A 446 41.11 -8.34 -35.57
C GLY A 446 40.07 -7.59 -36.40
N ASN A 447 40.52 -6.87 -37.44
CA ASN A 447 39.66 -6.03 -38.29
C ASN A 447 39.04 -6.74 -39.51
N VAL A 448 39.51 -7.96 -39.84
CA VAL A 448 38.96 -8.83 -40.90
C VAL A 448 39.40 -10.30 -40.65
N ASN A 449 38.56 -11.14 -40.05
CA ASN A 449 38.77 -12.60 -39.98
C ASN A 449 37.51 -13.39 -40.43
N THR A 450 37.64 -13.95 -41.63
CA THR A 450 37.34 -15.35 -42.03
C THR A 450 36.01 -16.04 -41.73
N GLY A 451 35.51 -16.72 -42.76
CA GLY A 451 34.79 -17.98 -42.62
C GLY A 451 35.73 -19.18 -42.85
N PHE A 452 35.19 -20.41 -42.76
CA PHE A 452 35.84 -21.65 -43.18
C PHE A 452 35.62 -21.87 -44.69
N GLY A 453 36.68 -22.01 -45.49
CA GLY A 453 36.58 -22.42 -46.89
C GLY A 453 36.23 -21.32 -47.91
N ILE A 454 36.74 -20.09 -47.77
CA ILE A 454 36.62 -19.04 -48.79
C ILE A 454 37.53 -19.37 -49.98
N THR A 455 36.94 -19.57 -51.17
CA THR A 455 37.63 -19.99 -52.41
C THR A 455 37.89 -18.87 -53.43
N THR A 456 37.58 -17.61 -53.09
CA THR A 456 37.74 -16.45 -53.98
C THR A 456 38.52 -15.32 -53.30
N ASP A 457 39.54 -14.80 -53.97
CA ASP A 457 40.44 -13.74 -53.48
C ASP A 457 39.69 -12.41 -53.31
N SER A 458 39.60 -11.90 -52.08
CA SER A 458 38.99 -10.59 -51.79
C SER A 458 39.99 -9.42 -51.88
N GLY A 459 41.29 -9.71 -52.09
CA GLY A 459 42.35 -8.70 -52.13
C GLY A 459 42.75 -8.12 -50.76
N LEU A 460 42.17 -8.60 -49.65
CA LEU A 460 42.45 -8.13 -48.28
C LEU A 460 43.25 -9.16 -47.45
N THR A 461 43.73 -8.77 -46.27
CA THR A 461 44.41 -9.66 -45.30
C THR A 461 43.40 -10.59 -44.62
N HIS A 462 43.68 -11.89 -44.46
CA HIS A 462 42.77 -12.88 -43.84
C HIS A 462 43.50 -13.77 -42.81
N SER A 463 42.79 -14.33 -41.81
CA SER A 463 43.34 -15.38 -40.93
C SER A 463 42.36 -16.49 -40.55
N GLY A 464 42.68 -17.79 -40.69
CA GLY A 464 41.71 -18.87 -40.39
C GLY A 464 42.11 -20.26 -40.92
N PHE A 465 41.12 -21.08 -41.32
CA PHE A 465 41.30 -22.42 -41.91
C PHE A 465 40.90 -22.47 -43.39
N ASN A 466 41.74 -23.07 -44.25
CA ASN A 466 41.43 -23.34 -45.66
C ASN A 466 41.03 -22.10 -46.50
N ASN A 467 41.62 -20.92 -46.25
CA ASN A 467 41.30 -19.69 -47.00
C ASN A 467 42.26 -19.42 -48.16
N THR A 468 41.81 -18.74 -49.23
CA THR A 468 42.67 -18.22 -50.31
C THR A 468 42.82 -16.69 -50.32
N GLY A 469 44.03 -16.12 -50.42
CA GLY A 469 44.24 -14.65 -50.52
C GLY A 469 45.69 -14.13 -50.53
N THR A 470 45.90 -12.81 -50.50
CA THR A 470 47.23 -12.17 -50.72
C THR A 470 48.03 -11.82 -49.45
N ASN A 471 47.50 -12.07 -48.25
CA ASN A 471 48.22 -12.00 -46.96
C ASN A 471 47.43 -12.83 -45.95
N VAL A 472 47.81 -14.10 -45.76
CA VAL A 472 47.01 -15.09 -44.99
C VAL A 472 47.73 -15.63 -43.76
N SER A 473 47.02 -15.80 -42.65
CA SER A 473 47.55 -16.51 -41.48
C SER A 473 46.61 -17.60 -40.93
N GLY A 474 47.12 -18.52 -40.11
CA GLY A 474 46.32 -19.62 -39.54
C GLY A 474 46.72 -21.00 -40.06
N PHE A 475 45.76 -21.89 -40.34
CA PHE A 475 45.98 -23.30 -40.68
C PHE A 475 45.54 -23.66 -42.10
N ASN A 476 46.39 -24.35 -42.87
CA ASN A 476 46.04 -24.88 -44.21
C ASN A 476 45.51 -23.81 -45.20
N ASN A 477 45.91 -22.54 -45.08
CA ASN A 477 45.50 -21.51 -46.02
C ASN A 477 46.35 -21.54 -47.30
N SER A 478 45.81 -21.06 -48.42
CA SER A 478 46.46 -21.00 -49.73
C SER A 478 46.64 -19.55 -50.21
N ALA A 479 47.83 -18.97 -50.13
CA ALA A 479 48.04 -17.64 -50.68
C ALA A 479 48.13 -17.65 -52.22
N SER A 480 47.33 -16.81 -52.89
CA SER A 480 47.32 -16.61 -54.34
C SER A 480 47.26 -15.12 -54.65
N GLY A 481 48.10 -14.63 -55.57
CA GLY A 481 48.03 -13.24 -56.05
C GLY A 481 49.18 -12.33 -55.59
N ALA A 482 49.41 -11.30 -56.40
CA ALA A 482 50.53 -10.35 -56.34
C ALA A 482 50.33 -9.27 -55.27
N VAL A 483 51.33 -9.03 -54.41
CA VAL A 483 51.42 -7.79 -53.61
C VAL A 483 52.38 -6.84 -54.31
N GLY A 484 51.93 -5.64 -54.68
CA GLY A 484 52.79 -4.60 -55.25
C GLY A 484 52.28 -3.19 -54.95
N ALA A 485 53.04 -2.42 -54.15
CA ALA A 485 52.88 -0.97 -54.02
C ALA A 485 53.58 -0.19 -55.16
N LEU A 486 54.27 -0.91 -56.06
CA LEU A 486 54.99 -0.37 -57.22
C LEU A 486 54.66 -1.23 -58.46
N PRO A 487 54.39 -0.65 -59.65
CA PRO A 487 53.92 -1.37 -60.84
C PRO A 487 54.85 -2.46 -61.42
N ALA A 488 56.02 -2.70 -60.83
CA ALA A 488 57.06 -3.56 -61.40
C ALA A 488 57.63 -4.63 -60.43
N LEU A 489 57.09 -4.76 -59.20
CA LEU A 489 57.57 -5.76 -58.23
C LEU A 489 56.38 -6.54 -57.65
N THR A 490 56.24 -7.80 -58.07
CA THR A 490 55.22 -8.73 -57.59
C THR A 490 55.85 -9.74 -56.62
N VAL A 491 55.38 -9.75 -55.37
CA VAL A 491 55.77 -10.72 -54.32
C VAL A 491 54.56 -11.60 -53.97
N ASN A 492 54.77 -12.88 -53.61
CA ASN A 492 53.72 -13.67 -52.95
C ASN A 492 53.33 -12.96 -51.66
N GLY A 493 52.08 -13.11 -51.24
CA GLY A 493 51.62 -12.62 -49.95
C GLY A 493 52.48 -13.04 -48.77
N ASN A 494 52.58 -12.18 -47.74
CA ASN A 494 53.15 -12.58 -46.47
C ASN A 494 52.24 -13.61 -45.78
N MET A 495 52.83 -14.65 -45.19
CA MET A 495 52.09 -15.72 -44.51
C MET A 495 52.63 -16.03 -43.12
N SER A 496 51.73 -16.41 -42.22
CA SER A 496 52.11 -16.90 -40.88
C SER A 496 51.20 -18.02 -40.35
N GLY A 497 51.71 -18.95 -39.56
CA GLY A 497 50.91 -20.01 -38.93
C GLY A 497 51.35 -21.42 -39.31
N PHE A 498 50.41 -22.35 -39.49
CA PHE A 498 50.67 -23.79 -39.65
C PHE A 498 50.25 -24.31 -41.03
N ASN A 499 51.17 -24.97 -41.73
CA ASN A 499 50.86 -25.73 -42.95
C ASN A 499 50.16 -24.94 -44.06
N ASN A 500 50.43 -23.63 -44.17
CA ASN A 500 49.92 -22.79 -45.25
C ASN A 500 50.72 -23.02 -46.55
N THR A 501 50.09 -22.83 -47.71
CA THR A 501 50.66 -23.01 -49.06
C THR A 501 50.63 -21.70 -49.83
N ALA A 502 51.69 -21.27 -50.50
CA ALA A 502 51.66 -20.16 -51.47
C ALA A 502 52.23 -20.58 -52.82
N ILE A 503 51.59 -20.13 -53.89
CA ILE A 503 52.10 -20.29 -55.26
C ILE A 503 52.14 -18.92 -55.93
N GLY A 504 53.31 -18.55 -56.46
CA GLY A 504 53.47 -17.27 -57.14
C GLY A 504 52.77 -17.16 -58.49
N SER A 505 52.48 -15.92 -58.89
CA SER A 505 51.91 -15.56 -60.19
C SER A 505 52.93 -14.79 -61.05
N THR A 506 52.85 -14.90 -62.38
CA THR A 506 53.73 -14.21 -63.33
C THR A 506 53.10 -12.90 -63.80
N ILE A 507 53.67 -11.75 -63.40
CA ILE A 507 53.37 -10.43 -64.00
C ILE A 507 54.69 -9.69 -64.21
N ALA A 508 54.94 -9.23 -65.45
CA ALA A 508 56.12 -8.44 -65.83
C ALA A 508 57.49 -9.07 -65.49
N GLY A 509 57.62 -10.40 -65.55
CA GLY A 509 58.92 -11.10 -65.52
C GLY A 509 59.57 -11.27 -64.14
N VAL A 510 58.93 -10.82 -63.05
CA VAL A 510 59.47 -10.90 -61.68
C VAL A 510 58.51 -11.70 -60.80
N SER A 511 58.98 -12.82 -60.22
CA SER A 511 58.26 -13.60 -59.21
C SER A 511 59.12 -13.78 -57.98
N ALA A 512 58.63 -13.33 -56.83
CA ALA A 512 59.32 -13.42 -55.55
C ALA A 512 58.43 -14.09 -54.50
N ALA A 513 58.98 -14.97 -53.66
CA ALA A 513 58.25 -15.47 -52.50
C ALA A 513 58.14 -14.37 -51.42
N GLY A 514 56.95 -14.16 -50.85
CA GLY A 514 56.72 -13.28 -49.71
C GLY A 514 57.34 -13.79 -48.42
N GLY A 515 57.26 -13.00 -47.36
CA GLY A 515 57.75 -13.41 -46.04
C GLY A 515 56.88 -14.52 -45.44
N MET A 516 57.52 -15.57 -44.91
CA MET A 516 56.84 -16.70 -44.26
C MET A 516 57.30 -16.87 -42.82
N SER A 517 56.38 -17.14 -41.90
CA SER A 517 56.68 -17.45 -40.50
C SER A 517 55.78 -18.54 -39.93
N GLY A 518 56.19 -19.25 -38.88
CA GLY A 518 55.36 -20.28 -38.23
C GLY A 518 55.88 -21.70 -38.46
N PHE A 519 54.99 -22.70 -38.62
CA PHE A 519 55.36 -24.12 -38.66
C PHE A 519 54.89 -24.82 -39.94
N GLY A 520 55.79 -25.51 -40.66
CA GLY A 520 55.40 -26.39 -41.77
C GLY A 520 54.79 -25.72 -42.99
N ASN A 521 54.97 -24.41 -43.20
CA ASN A 521 54.43 -23.69 -44.35
C ASN A 521 55.22 -23.98 -45.63
N PHE A 522 54.55 -23.98 -46.79
CA PHE A 522 55.13 -24.19 -48.12
C PHE A 522 54.95 -22.95 -49.01
N ALA A 523 55.99 -22.49 -49.70
CA ALA A 523 55.83 -21.53 -50.79
C ALA A 523 56.66 -21.90 -52.03
N SER A 524 56.07 -21.66 -53.20
CA SER A 524 56.75 -21.78 -54.49
C SER A 524 56.73 -20.47 -55.31
N GLY A 525 57.78 -20.25 -56.11
CA GLY A 525 57.76 -19.24 -57.18
C GLY A 525 56.80 -19.62 -58.32
N ALA A 526 56.49 -18.66 -59.21
CA ALA A 526 55.62 -18.89 -60.37
C ALA A 526 56.27 -19.84 -61.39
N ASN A 527 55.47 -20.70 -62.03
CA ASN A 527 55.97 -21.71 -62.96
C ASN A 527 56.54 -21.16 -64.30
N ASN A 528 56.45 -19.85 -64.57
CA ASN A 528 56.86 -19.24 -65.85
C ASN A 528 57.39 -17.79 -65.68
N ALA A 529 58.56 -17.58 -65.08
CA ALA A 529 59.17 -16.24 -65.00
C ALA A 529 60.20 -16.01 -66.12
N VAL A 530 60.08 -14.91 -66.86
CA VAL A 530 61.03 -14.49 -67.92
C VAL A 530 61.84 -13.29 -67.43
N ALA A 531 63.17 -13.45 -67.37
CA ALA A 531 64.22 -12.43 -67.23
C ALA A 531 63.95 -11.26 -66.25
N GLY A 532 64.33 -11.42 -64.98
CA GLY A 532 64.35 -10.34 -63.99
C GLY A 532 64.89 -10.80 -62.63
N PHE A 533 65.49 -9.88 -61.88
CA PHE A 533 66.13 -10.07 -60.57
C PHE A 533 65.16 -10.70 -59.54
N VAL A 534 65.44 -11.92 -59.10
CA VAL A 534 64.63 -12.66 -58.12
C VAL A 534 65.20 -12.42 -56.72
N VAL A 535 64.51 -11.60 -55.91
CA VAL A 535 64.77 -11.52 -54.46
C VAL A 535 63.72 -12.36 -53.75
N ASN A 536 64.14 -13.34 -52.95
CA ASN A 536 63.21 -14.14 -52.17
C ASN A 536 63.02 -13.56 -50.77
N GLY A 537 61.78 -13.65 -50.28
CA GLY A 537 61.34 -13.18 -48.97
C GLY A 537 61.98 -13.91 -47.78
N LEU A 538 61.77 -13.32 -46.62
CA LEU A 538 62.30 -13.75 -45.32
C LEU A 538 61.51 -14.95 -44.79
N ILE A 539 62.18 -16.06 -44.45
CA ILE A 539 61.54 -17.26 -43.87
C ILE A 539 61.93 -17.38 -42.39
N SER A 540 60.99 -17.45 -41.47
CA SER A 540 61.26 -17.67 -40.03
C SER A 540 60.39 -18.79 -39.48
N GLY A 541 60.65 -19.32 -38.28
CA GLY A 541 59.86 -20.41 -37.68
C GLY A 541 60.45 -21.82 -37.83
N LEU A 542 59.63 -22.87 -37.88
CA LEU A 542 60.04 -24.29 -37.77
C LEU A 542 59.51 -25.13 -38.95
N PHE A 543 60.34 -25.94 -39.62
CA PHE A 543 59.91 -26.81 -40.75
C PHE A 543 59.26 -26.14 -41.97
N ASN A 544 59.47 -24.83 -42.18
CA ASN A 544 58.94 -24.15 -43.37
C ASN A 544 59.79 -24.49 -44.62
N ASN A 545 59.13 -24.67 -45.76
CA ASN A 545 59.75 -25.05 -47.04
C ASN A 545 59.51 -23.97 -48.10
N GLY A 546 60.59 -23.37 -48.61
CA GLY A 546 60.54 -22.39 -49.69
C GLY A 546 61.26 -22.93 -50.93
N VAL A 547 60.56 -23.01 -52.06
CA VAL A 547 61.13 -23.42 -53.35
C VAL A 547 61.03 -22.27 -54.33
N THR A 548 62.12 -21.97 -55.02
CA THR A 548 62.15 -20.89 -55.99
C THR A 548 61.99 -21.42 -57.40
N ALA A 549 61.48 -20.57 -58.30
CA ALA A 549 61.38 -20.92 -59.71
C ALA A 549 62.78 -21.10 -60.32
N SER A 550 62.84 -21.78 -61.47
CA SER A 550 64.06 -21.89 -62.27
C SER A 550 64.57 -20.49 -62.65
N LEU A 551 65.87 -20.22 -62.43
CA LEU A 551 66.47 -18.94 -62.77
C LEU A 551 67.09 -19.01 -64.17
N LEU A 552 66.62 -18.13 -65.07
CA LEU A 552 67.12 -17.97 -66.45
C LEU A 552 67.08 -19.28 -67.29
N GLY A 553 66.30 -20.28 -66.89
CA GLY A 553 66.30 -21.61 -67.51
C GLY A 553 67.59 -22.41 -67.33
N ALA A 554 68.63 -21.82 -66.72
CA ALA A 554 69.95 -22.42 -66.55
C ALA A 554 70.19 -22.97 -65.13
N ILE A 555 69.45 -22.46 -64.15
CA ILE A 555 69.50 -22.94 -62.77
C ILE A 555 68.16 -23.59 -62.43
N PRO A 556 68.13 -24.90 -62.11
CA PRO A 556 66.90 -25.59 -61.72
C PRO A 556 66.17 -24.91 -60.57
N SER A 557 64.85 -25.11 -60.51
CA SER A 557 64.06 -24.66 -59.37
C SER A 557 64.63 -25.19 -58.05
N GLY A 558 64.61 -24.36 -57.02
CA GLY A 558 65.07 -24.74 -55.67
C GLY A 558 66.56 -24.54 -55.39
N VAL A 559 67.39 -24.12 -56.34
CA VAL A 559 68.84 -23.93 -56.10
C VAL A 559 69.17 -22.66 -55.29
N ILE A 560 68.34 -21.62 -55.34
CA ILE A 560 68.52 -20.37 -54.57
C ILE A 560 67.20 -19.99 -53.91
N SER A 561 67.04 -20.14 -52.60
CA SER A 561 65.77 -19.88 -51.87
C SER A 561 66.02 -19.16 -50.55
N GLY A 562 65.46 -17.95 -50.40
CA GLY A 562 65.22 -17.20 -49.16
C GLY A 562 66.41 -16.93 -48.22
N VAL A 563 66.25 -15.94 -47.32
CA VAL A 563 67.09 -15.84 -46.11
C VAL A 563 66.24 -16.30 -44.93
N GLY A 564 66.72 -17.31 -44.22
CA GLY A 564 65.96 -18.02 -43.20
C GLY A 564 66.47 -17.78 -41.77
N SER A 565 65.65 -17.28 -40.85
CA SER A 565 66.01 -17.08 -39.43
C SER A 565 65.44 -18.13 -38.46
N GLY A 566 64.92 -19.25 -38.98
CA GLY A 566 64.25 -20.31 -38.20
C GLY A 566 64.99 -21.65 -38.09
N LEU A 567 64.38 -22.63 -37.41
CA LEU A 567 64.94 -23.96 -37.13
C LEU A 567 64.36 -24.99 -38.11
N LEU A 568 65.19 -25.91 -38.64
CA LEU A 568 64.76 -27.01 -39.53
C LEU A 568 63.94 -26.57 -40.77
N ASN A 569 64.15 -25.34 -41.24
CA ASN A 569 63.52 -24.86 -42.47
C ASN A 569 64.26 -25.42 -43.70
N ALA A 570 63.53 -25.71 -44.77
CA ALA A 570 64.06 -26.08 -46.08
C ALA A 570 64.13 -24.83 -46.97
N ASN A 571 65.33 -24.25 -47.10
CA ASN A 571 65.66 -23.15 -48.00
C ASN A 571 67.11 -23.32 -48.48
N THR A 572 67.49 -22.69 -49.59
CA THR A 572 68.83 -22.86 -50.20
C THR A 572 69.74 -21.64 -50.10
N GLY A 573 69.30 -20.56 -49.44
CA GLY A 573 70.09 -19.34 -49.17
C GLY A 573 70.80 -19.34 -47.82
N PHE A 574 70.94 -18.14 -47.21
CA PHE A 574 71.49 -17.98 -45.86
C PHE A 574 70.53 -18.61 -44.84
N SER A 575 71.02 -19.63 -44.12
CA SER A 575 70.20 -20.40 -43.19
C SER A 575 70.63 -20.21 -41.75
N ALA A 576 69.64 -20.07 -40.87
CA ALA A 576 69.79 -20.28 -39.44
C ALA A 576 69.99 -21.77 -39.07
N VAL A 577 70.09 -22.01 -37.77
CA VAL A 577 70.86 -23.04 -37.04
C VAL A 577 70.76 -24.51 -37.49
N PHE A 578 69.78 -24.95 -38.29
CA PHE A 578 69.81 -26.29 -38.93
C PHE A 578 68.94 -26.27 -40.19
N ASN A 579 69.55 -26.42 -41.37
CA ASN A 579 68.85 -26.43 -42.65
C ASN A 579 68.63 -27.87 -43.13
N LEU A 580 67.37 -28.27 -43.40
CA LEU A 580 67.09 -29.65 -43.82
C LEU A 580 67.71 -29.98 -45.19
N GLN A 581 67.70 -29.03 -46.14
CA GLN A 581 68.27 -29.25 -47.47
C GLN A 581 69.79 -29.37 -47.42
N LYS A 582 70.50 -28.58 -46.59
CA LYS A 582 71.95 -28.74 -46.40
C LYS A 582 72.29 -30.02 -45.64
N ALA A 583 71.52 -30.38 -44.61
CA ALA A 583 71.72 -31.63 -43.87
C ALA A 583 71.53 -32.88 -44.76
N LEU A 584 70.59 -32.83 -45.72
CA LEU A 584 70.34 -33.92 -46.68
C LEU A 584 71.29 -33.90 -47.88
N ALA A 585 71.88 -32.75 -48.24
CA ALA A 585 72.80 -32.60 -49.36
C ALA A 585 74.24 -33.07 -49.08
N GLY A 586 74.55 -33.49 -47.85
CA GLY A 586 75.81 -34.20 -47.52
C GLY A 586 77.09 -33.41 -47.77
N ASN A 587 77.10 -32.08 -47.56
CA ASN A 587 78.30 -31.25 -47.59
C ASN A 587 78.49 -30.47 -46.28
#